data_AF-A0A6P7GYZ1-F1
#
_entry.id   AF-A0A6P7GYZ1-F1
#
_cell.length_a   1.000
_cell.length_b   1.000
_cell.length_c   1.000
_cell.angle_alpha   90.00
_cell.angle_beta   90.00
_cell.angle_gamma   90.00
#
_symmetry.space_group_name_H-M   'P 1'
#
loop_
_entity.id
_entity.type
_entity.pdbx_description
1 polymer ?
#
loop_
_entity_poly.entity_id
_entity_poly.type
_entity_poly.pdbx_seq_one_letter_code
_entity_poly.pdbx_strand_id
1 'polypeptide(L)'
;MESDSVHANIERKRKKLPTLTILTPWDWQQFIRQCSNKYEAVNMELNDFKNFECLYSSTGPFINRKINTDRGAFQISKSVILRVTKENFGMLQYKTSFNSDTFQMVDLRRNKRGDIILPETLPQMNMQLIPISTKKYRDLMDLLLYLPSYCHDFYKNLPHSNEESEYPNDNDDM
;
A
#
# COMPACT_ATOMS: atom_id res chain seq x y z
N MET A 1 -9.08 10.93 6.10
CA MET A 1 -10.21 11.81 5.76
C MET A 1 -10.39 12.06 4.27
N GLU A 2 -9.35 12.41 3.48
CA GLU A 2 -9.53 12.51 2.01
C GLU A 2 -9.91 11.17 1.37
N SER A 3 -9.24 10.08 1.78
CA SER A 3 -9.57 8.71 1.35
C SER A 3 -11.03 8.32 1.67
N ASP A 4 -11.51 8.64 2.88
CA ASP A 4 -12.90 8.37 3.30
C ASP A 4 -13.90 9.12 2.42
N SER A 5 -13.58 10.36 2.05
CA SER A 5 -14.43 11.17 1.16
C SER A 5 -14.50 10.60 -0.27
N VAL A 6 -13.38 10.05 -0.77
CA VAL A 6 -13.29 9.38 -2.07
C VAL A 6 -14.12 8.10 -2.05
N HIS A 7 -13.92 7.24 -1.06
CA HIS A 7 -14.68 6.00 -0.88
C HIS A 7 -16.18 6.27 -0.78
N ALA A 8 -16.59 7.25 0.03
CA ALA A 8 -18.00 7.62 0.18
C ALA A 8 -18.63 8.09 -1.15
N ASN A 9 -17.87 8.77 -2.02
CA ASN A 9 -18.36 9.18 -3.33
C ASN A 9 -18.50 8.00 -4.30
N ILE A 10 -17.52 7.09 -4.33
CA ILE A 10 -17.56 5.86 -5.13
C ILE A 10 -18.77 5.02 -4.72
N GLU A 11 -18.96 4.80 -3.42
CA GLU A 11 -20.08 4.02 -2.87
C GLU A 11 -21.43 4.67 -3.21
N ARG A 12 -21.57 5.99 -3.00
CA ARG A 12 -22.80 6.72 -3.36
C ARG A 12 -23.13 6.61 -4.83
N LYS A 13 -22.12 6.62 -5.72
CA LYS A 13 -22.33 6.49 -7.16
C LYS A 13 -22.69 5.05 -7.53
N ARG A 14 -22.09 4.06 -6.87
CA ARG A 14 -22.37 2.63 -7.10
C ARG A 14 -23.83 2.30 -6.76
N LYS A 15 -24.31 2.81 -5.63
CA LYS A 15 -25.71 2.67 -5.18
C LYS A 15 -26.73 3.24 -6.17
N LYS A 16 -26.36 4.24 -6.97
CA LYS A 16 -27.23 4.84 -8.00
C LYS A 16 -27.26 4.05 -9.32
N LEU A 17 -26.35 3.10 -9.50
CA LEU A 17 -26.22 2.27 -10.70
C LEU A 17 -26.35 0.79 -10.33
N PRO A 18 -27.54 0.33 -9.89
CA PRO A 18 -27.73 -1.04 -9.42
C PRO A 18 -27.51 -2.08 -10.53
N THR A 19 -27.74 -1.71 -11.79
CA THR A 19 -27.58 -2.58 -12.96
C THR A 19 -26.14 -2.71 -13.44
N LEU A 20 -25.22 -1.86 -12.95
CA LEU A 20 -23.80 -1.98 -13.29
C LEU A 20 -23.28 -3.28 -12.67
N THR A 21 -22.68 -4.14 -13.49
CA THR A 21 -21.96 -5.33 -13.02
C THR A 21 -20.47 -5.06 -13.14
N ILE A 22 -19.73 -5.33 -12.08
CA ILE A 22 -18.28 -5.18 -12.06
C ILE A 22 -17.71 -6.59 -12.08
N LEU A 23 -17.03 -6.94 -13.17
CA LEU A 23 -16.54 -8.29 -13.41
C LEU A 23 -15.03 -8.34 -13.34
N THR A 24 -14.36 -7.37 -13.93
CA THR A 24 -12.89 -7.31 -13.95
C THR A 24 -12.38 -6.08 -13.18
N PRO A 25 -11.10 -6.08 -12.77
CA PRO A 25 -10.46 -4.87 -12.23
C PRO A 25 -10.53 -3.67 -13.17
N TRP A 26 -10.57 -3.89 -14.49
CA TRP A 26 -10.73 -2.82 -15.47
C TRP A 26 -12.08 -2.10 -15.32
N ASP A 27 -13.16 -2.84 -15.08
CA ASP A 27 -14.49 -2.27 -14.86
C ASP A 27 -14.51 -1.34 -13.64
N TRP A 28 -13.81 -1.76 -12.57
CA TRP A 28 -13.60 -0.92 -11.38
C TRP A 28 -12.89 0.38 -11.73
N GLN A 29 -11.80 0.31 -12.51
CA GLN A 29 -11.05 1.50 -12.91
C GLN A 29 -11.93 2.48 -13.70
N GLN A 30 -12.66 1.97 -14.71
CA GLN A 30 -13.55 2.81 -15.52
C GLN A 30 -14.66 3.43 -14.68
N PHE A 31 -15.24 2.66 -13.76
CA PHE A 31 -16.27 3.16 -12.85
C PHE A 31 -15.73 4.26 -11.92
N ILE A 32 -14.54 4.07 -11.33
CA ILE A 32 -13.94 5.07 -10.44
C ILE A 32 -13.61 6.36 -11.20
N ARG A 33 -13.11 6.29 -12.44
CA ARG A 33 -12.85 7.47 -13.29
C ARG A 33 -14.11 8.32 -13.50
N GLN A 34 -15.27 7.68 -13.55
CA GLN A 34 -16.53 8.41 -13.69
C GLN A 34 -16.98 9.07 -12.39
N CYS A 35 -16.45 8.69 -11.22
CA CYS A 35 -17.01 9.09 -9.93
C CYS A 35 -16.74 10.55 -9.55
N SER A 36 -15.64 11.14 -9.99
CA SER A 36 -15.28 12.52 -9.69
C SER A 36 -14.18 13.02 -10.62
N ASN A 37 -14.15 14.33 -10.87
CA ASN A 37 -13.04 15.00 -11.55
C ASN A 37 -11.99 15.54 -10.57
N LYS A 38 -12.17 15.30 -9.25
CA LYS A 38 -11.27 15.78 -8.20
C LYS A 38 -10.11 14.82 -7.91
N TYR A 39 -10.17 13.62 -8.45
CA TYR A 39 -9.13 12.61 -8.31
C TYR A 39 -9.03 11.84 -9.61
N GLU A 40 -7.86 11.26 -9.85
CA GLU A 40 -7.58 10.43 -11.01
C GLU A 40 -7.38 8.99 -10.56
N ALA A 41 -8.06 8.05 -11.23
CA ALA A 41 -7.72 6.64 -11.10
C ALA A 41 -6.56 6.36 -12.05
N VAL A 42 -5.41 5.94 -11.52
CA VAL A 42 -4.22 5.60 -12.30
C VAL A 42 -4.06 4.08 -12.31
N ASN A 43 -3.74 3.54 -13.48
CA ASN A 43 -3.42 2.12 -13.60
C ASN A 43 -1.98 1.92 -13.20
N MET A 44 -1.76 1.07 -12.21
CA MET A 44 -0.42 0.71 -11.76
C MET A 44 0.09 -0.52 -12.50
N GLU A 45 1.33 -0.47 -12.92
CA GLU A 45 2.09 -1.59 -13.45
C GLU A 45 3.03 -2.17 -12.38
N LEU A 46 3.62 -3.34 -12.64
CA LEU A 46 4.56 -3.98 -11.71
C LEU A 46 5.71 -3.05 -11.30
N ASN A 47 6.15 -2.19 -12.22
CA ASN A 47 7.24 -1.24 -11.98
C ASN A 47 6.87 -0.13 -10.98
N ASP A 48 5.58 0.14 -10.75
CA ASP A 48 5.14 1.14 -9.78
C ASP A 48 5.26 0.65 -8.33
N PHE A 49 5.29 -0.67 -8.13
CA PHE A 49 5.49 -1.27 -6.82
C PHE A 49 6.99 -1.35 -6.52
N LYS A 50 7.46 -0.53 -5.57
CA LYS A 50 8.87 -0.45 -5.16
C LYS A 50 9.13 -1.18 -3.85
N ASN A 51 10.29 -1.82 -3.75
CA ASN A 51 10.79 -2.38 -2.51
C ASN A 51 11.63 -1.34 -1.76
N PHE A 52 11.15 -0.95 -0.57
CA PHE A 52 11.80 0.01 0.31
C PHE A 52 12.73 -0.63 1.33
N GLU A 53 12.85 -1.96 1.36
CA GLU A 53 13.65 -2.71 2.33
C GLU A 53 15.11 -2.26 2.34
N CYS A 54 15.68 -1.94 1.17
CA CYS A 54 17.03 -1.40 1.04
C CYS A 54 17.27 -0.12 1.86
N LEU A 55 16.21 0.61 2.26
CA LEU A 55 16.31 1.82 3.07
C LEU A 55 16.44 1.53 4.57
N TYR A 56 15.92 0.40 5.06
CA TYR A 56 15.80 0.12 6.50
C TYR A 56 16.31 -1.26 6.96
N SER A 57 16.72 -2.13 6.03
CA SER A 57 17.34 -3.42 6.33
C SER A 57 18.68 -3.26 7.07
N SER A 58 19.34 -4.37 7.40
CA SER A 58 20.60 -4.38 8.16
C SER A 58 21.69 -3.47 7.56
N THR A 59 21.71 -3.32 6.23
CA THR A 59 22.64 -2.49 5.47
C THR A 59 22.08 -1.13 5.05
N GLY A 60 20.79 -0.88 5.31
CA GLY A 60 20.12 0.34 4.90
C GLY A 60 20.56 1.59 5.69
N PRO A 61 20.44 2.79 5.09
CA PRO A 61 20.83 4.06 5.70
C PRO A 61 20.00 4.41 6.95
N PHE A 62 18.78 3.86 7.08
CA PHE A 62 17.89 4.16 8.19
C PHE A 62 17.70 2.97 9.14
N ILE A 63 17.36 3.30 10.38
CA ILE A 63 17.04 2.35 11.42
C ILE A 63 15.92 2.91 12.30
N ASN A 64 15.01 2.03 12.71
CA ASN A 64 14.01 2.39 13.71
C ASN A 64 14.70 2.63 15.06
N ARG A 65 14.42 3.76 15.71
CA ARG A 65 14.95 4.10 17.04
C ARG A 65 13.80 4.22 18.04
N LYS A 66 14.08 3.91 19.30
CA LYS A 66 13.15 4.09 20.44
C LYS A 66 13.55 5.24 21.37
N ILE A 67 14.61 5.95 21.01
CA ILE A 67 15.20 7.03 21.81
C ILE A 67 15.39 8.23 20.89
N ASN A 68 14.96 9.40 21.37
CA ASN A 68 15.09 10.67 20.66
C ASN A 68 16.52 11.26 20.81
N THR A 69 16.78 12.43 20.22
CA THR A 69 18.09 13.09 20.31
C THR A 69 18.48 13.51 21.73
N ASP A 70 17.49 13.79 22.58
CA ASP A 70 17.65 14.26 23.95
C ASP A 70 17.65 13.11 24.97
N ARG A 71 17.81 11.87 24.51
CA ARG A 71 17.77 10.63 25.32
C ARG A 71 16.44 10.30 25.99
N GLY A 72 15.36 10.99 25.61
CA GLY A 72 13.99 10.62 25.97
C GLY A 72 13.45 9.46 25.14
N ALA A 73 12.41 8.79 25.64
CA ALA A 73 11.74 7.71 24.92
C ALA A 73 10.96 8.26 23.71
N PHE A 74 11.20 7.66 22.54
CA PHE A 74 10.43 7.94 21.32
C PHE A 74 9.45 6.79 21.05
N GLN A 75 8.17 7.15 20.96
CA GLN A 75 7.09 6.24 20.60
C GLN A 75 6.27 6.86 19.48
N ILE A 76 6.39 6.31 18.27
CA ILE A 76 5.68 6.81 17.10
C ILE A 76 4.15 6.79 17.31
N SER A 77 3.63 5.80 18.03
CA SER A 77 2.21 5.68 18.36
C SER A 77 1.66 6.80 19.24
N LYS A 78 2.52 7.51 19.98
CA LYS A 78 2.14 8.69 20.78
C LYS A 78 2.35 10.00 20.02
N SER A 79 2.91 9.93 18.81
CA SER A 79 3.17 11.12 18.02
C SER A 79 1.88 11.56 17.34
N VAL A 80 1.55 12.82 17.53
CA VAL A 80 0.34 13.46 17.01
C VAL A 80 0.67 14.25 15.74
N ILE A 81 1.88 14.78 15.66
CA ILE A 81 2.40 15.47 14.48
C ILE A 81 3.75 14.85 14.15
N LEU A 82 3.93 14.46 12.90
CA LEU A 82 5.20 14.03 12.32
C LEU A 82 5.59 15.01 11.21
N ARG A 83 6.87 15.38 11.16
CA ARG A 83 7.40 16.31 10.19
C ARG A 83 8.76 15.82 9.70
N VAL A 84 8.92 15.83 8.38
CA VAL A 84 10.19 15.58 7.69
C VAL A 84 10.50 16.81 6.84
N THR A 85 11.76 17.23 6.83
CA THR A 85 12.23 18.46 6.17
C THR A 85 13.37 18.12 5.21
N LYS A 86 13.51 18.85 4.10
CA LYS A 86 14.56 18.60 3.11
C LYS A 86 15.96 18.92 3.66
N GLU A 87 16.03 19.88 4.57
CA GLU A 87 17.25 20.42 5.16
C GLU A 87 17.92 19.40 6.10
N ASN A 88 17.12 18.57 6.80
CA ASN A 88 17.60 17.62 7.78
C ASN A 88 17.23 16.19 7.39
N PHE A 89 17.88 15.67 6.36
CA PHE A 89 17.61 14.35 5.84
C PHE A 89 17.92 13.25 6.87
N GLY A 90 17.00 12.29 7.04
CA GLY A 90 17.09 11.25 8.08
C GLY A 90 16.70 11.69 9.49
N MET A 91 16.32 12.95 9.70
CA MET A 91 15.77 13.43 10.97
C MET A 91 14.25 13.47 10.89
N LEU A 92 13.59 12.82 11.85
CA LEU A 92 12.15 12.90 12.02
C LEU A 92 11.83 13.82 13.20
N GLN A 93 11.09 14.89 12.92
CA GLN A 93 10.58 15.81 13.92
C GLN A 93 9.18 15.35 14.35
N TYR A 94 8.89 15.37 15.64
CA TYR A 94 7.59 14.94 16.15
C TYR A 94 7.10 15.78 17.33
N LYS A 95 5.77 15.78 17.53
CA LYS A 95 5.09 16.29 18.72
C LYS A 95 4.16 15.23 19.28
N THR A 96 4.05 15.15 20.59
CA THR A 96 3.10 14.26 21.30
C THR A 96 1.82 14.98 21.74
N SER A 97 1.74 16.30 21.51
CA SER A 97 0.58 17.15 21.80
C SER A 97 0.45 18.25 20.76
N PHE A 98 -0.79 18.60 20.38
CA PHE A 98 -1.08 19.71 19.47
C PHE A 98 -0.71 21.08 20.07
N ASN A 99 -0.68 21.18 21.40
CA ASN A 99 -0.41 22.43 22.12
C ASN A 99 1.09 22.65 22.38
N SER A 100 1.95 21.71 22.00
CA SER A 100 3.39 21.86 22.16
C SER A 100 3.90 22.84 21.11
N ASP A 101 4.62 23.88 21.51
CA ASP A 101 5.21 24.83 20.56
C ASP A 101 6.42 24.22 19.84
N THR A 102 7.21 23.42 20.56
CA THR A 102 8.47 22.86 20.07
C THR A 102 8.32 21.44 19.53
N PHE A 103 9.16 21.09 18.53
CA PHE A 103 9.29 19.74 18.00
C PHE A 103 10.44 19.02 18.71
N GLN A 104 10.20 17.77 19.10
CA GLN A 104 11.26 16.83 19.47
C GLN A 104 11.81 16.17 18.20
N MET A 105 13.03 15.65 18.27
CA MET A 105 13.68 15.04 17.10
C MET A 105 14.16 13.63 17.38
N VAL A 106 14.05 12.76 16.39
CA VAL A 106 14.68 11.44 16.39
C VAL A 106 15.56 11.32 15.14
N ASP A 107 16.81 10.89 15.36
CA ASP A 107 17.78 10.65 14.30
C ASP A 107 17.61 9.22 13.79
N LEU A 108 17.00 9.05 12.62
CA LEU A 108 16.75 7.74 12.02
C LEU A 108 17.96 7.20 11.27
N ARG A 109 19.05 7.97 11.12
CA ARG A 109 20.24 7.51 10.41
C ARG A 109 20.90 6.39 11.18
N ARG A 110 21.27 5.30 10.50
CA ARG A 110 22.03 4.20 11.11
C ARG A 110 23.43 4.68 11.50
N ASN A 111 24.14 5.27 10.55
CA ASN A 111 25.46 5.85 10.74
C ASN A 111 25.35 7.36 10.95
N LYS A 112 25.86 7.84 12.08
CA LYS A 112 25.87 9.29 12.42
C LYS A 112 27.05 10.05 11.80
N ARG A 113 28.01 9.32 11.23
CA ARG A 113 29.23 9.85 10.62
C ARG A 113 29.19 9.46 9.15
N GLY A 114 29.22 10.44 8.26
CA GLY A 114 29.13 10.26 6.81
C GLY A 114 27.79 10.73 6.23
N ASP A 115 27.81 11.01 4.93
CA ASP A 115 26.63 11.38 4.17
C ASP A 115 25.71 10.17 3.97
N ILE A 116 24.41 10.44 3.89
CA ILE A 116 23.42 9.41 3.59
C ILE A 116 23.49 9.10 2.10
N ILE A 117 23.89 7.88 1.77
CA ILE A 117 23.86 7.38 0.40
C ILE A 117 22.50 6.71 0.19
N LEU A 118 21.66 7.32 -0.64
CA LEU A 118 20.43 6.71 -1.10
C LEU A 118 20.68 5.95 -2.41
N PRO A 119 19.94 4.87 -2.68
CA PRO A 119 19.92 4.29 -4.00
C PRO A 119 19.34 5.32 -4.99
N GLU A 120 19.93 5.40 -6.19
CA GLU A 120 19.45 6.27 -7.28
C GLU A 120 18.01 5.92 -7.68
N THR A 121 17.70 4.62 -7.68
CA THR A 121 16.35 4.09 -7.93
C THR A 121 16.02 3.00 -6.92
N LEU A 122 14.78 2.97 -6.46
CA LEU A 122 14.30 1.87 -5.64
C LEU A 122 14.09 0.61 -6.49
N PRO A 123 14.52 -0.57 -6.00
CA PRO A 123 14.27 -1.83 -6.69
C PRO A 123 12.76 -2.09 -6.78
N GLN A 124 12.37 -2.85 -7.79
CA GLN A 124 10.98 -3.29 -7.95
C GLN A 124 10.63 -4.33 -6.87
N MET A 125 9.38 -4.29 -6.38
CA MET A 125 8.90 -5.21 -5.36
C MET A 125 8.78 -6.63 -5.89
N ASN A 126 8.16 -6.80 -7.06
CA ASN A 126 8.00 -8.08 -7.72
C ASN A 126 8.36 -7.95 -9.19
N MET A 127 9.28 -8.77 -9.68
CA MET A 127 9.67 -8.80 -11.10
C MET A 127 8.59 -9.44 -12.00
N GLN A 128 7.70 -10.22 -11.40
CA GLN A 128 6.63 -10.95 -12.07
C GLN A 128 5.32 -10.78 -11.29
N LEU A 129 4.20 -11.10 -11.93
CA LEU A 129 2.91 -11.17 -11.26
C LEU A 129 2.95 -12.23 -10.16
N ILE A 130 2.39 -11.91 -9.00
CA ILE A 130 2.25 -12.87 -7.91
C ILE A 130 1.18 -13.89 -8.32
N PRO A 131 1.50 -15.17 -8.43
CA PRO A 131 0.52 -16.19 -8.77
C PRO A 131 -0.48 -16.38 -7.63
N ILE A 132 -1.76 -16.58 -7.97
CA ILE A 132 -2.77 -17.01 -7.01
C ILE A 132 -2.57 -18.49 -6.67
N SER A 133 -3.12 -18.96 -5.55
CA SER A 133 -3.10 -20.40 -5.26
C SER A 133 -3.88 -21.18 -6.33
N THR A 134 -3.43 -22.40 -6.64
CA THR A 134 -4.15 -23.32 -7.55
C THR A 134 -5.58 -23.60 -7.06
N LYS A 135 -5.81 -23.61 -5.73
CA LYS A 135 -7.17 -23.72 -5.15
C LYS A 135 -8.03 -22.52 -5.59
N LYS A 136 -7.53 -21.28 -5.46
CA LYS A 136 -8.19 -20.06 -5.95
C LYS A 136 -8.56 -20.15 -7.40
N TYR A 137 -7.60 -20.57 -8.20
CA TYR A 137 -7.77 -20.62 -9.63
C TYR A 137 -8.90 -21.58 -10.00
N ARG A 138 -8.95 -22.78 -9.40
CA ARG A 138 -10.04 -23.75 -9.63
C ARG A 138 -11.39 -23.20 -9.22
N ASP A 139 -11.50 -22.61 -8.04
CA ASP A 139 -12.74 -22.00 -7.56
C ASP A 139 -13.22 -20.90 -8.54
N LEU A 140 -12.30 -20.08 -9.06
CA LEU A 140 -12.61 -19.08 -10.08
C LEU A 140 -13.06 -19.70 -11.41
N MET A 141 -12.47 -20.82 -11.83
CA MET A 141 -12.87 -21.54 -13.04
C MET A 141 -14.29 -22.10 -12.93
N ASP A 142 -14.65 -22.65 -11.77
CA ASP A 142 -16.00 -23.17 -11.50
C ASP A 142 -17.04 -22.04 -11.52
N LEU A 143 -16.66 -20.85 -11.04
CA LEU A 143 -17.53 -19.67 -11.06
C LEU A 143 -17.75 -19.06 -12.45
N LEU A 144 -16.95 -19.42 -13.47
CA LEU A 144 -17.08 -18.86 -14.82
C LEU A 144 -18.46 -19.13 -15.44
N LEU A 145 -19.16 -20.20 -15.02
CA LEU A 145 -20.51 -20.50 -15.52
C LEU A 145 -21.53 -19.40 -15.19
N TYR A 146 -21.28 -18.62 -14.13
CA TYR A 146 -22.12 -17.51 -13.70
C TYR A 146 -21.70 -16.17 -14.31
N LEU A 147 -20.60 -16.15 -15.07
CA LEU A 147 -20.02 -14.93 -15.64
C LEU A 147 -20.19 -14.90 -17.17
N PRO A 148 -20.42 -13.71 -17.76
CA PRO A 148 -20.40 -13.54 -19.21
C PRO A 148 -19.07 -13.98 -19.84
N SER A 149 -19.14 -14.63 -21.00
CA SER A 149 -17.98 -15.21 -21.68
C SER A 149 -16.87 -14.21 -22.03
N TYR A 150 -17.20 -12.94 -22.27
CA TYR A 150 -16.22 -11.91 -22.64
C TYR A 150 -15.18 -11.62 -21.55
N CYS A 151 -15.49 -11.91 -20.28
CA CYS A 151 -14.55 -11.69 -19.18
C CYS A 151 -13.78 -12.97 -18.78
N HIS A 152 -14.11 -14.12 -19.38
CA HIS A 152 -13.47 -15.39 -19.03
C HIS A 152 -11.96 -15.37 -19.30
N ASP A 153 -11.54 -14.72 -20.38
CA ASP A 153 -10.12 -14.64 -20.75
C ASP A 153 -9.29 -13.95 -19.69
N PHE A 154 -9.85 -12.96 -18.97
CA PHE A 154 -9.16 -12.34 -17.85
C PHE A 154 -8.80 -13.38 -16.77
N TYR A 155 -9.78 -14.18 -16.35
CA TYR A 155 -9.58 -15.15 -15.27
C TYR A 155 -8.73 -16.36 -15.69
N LYS A 156 -8.91 -16.86 -16.92
CA LYS A 156 -8.13 -17.98 -17.46
C LYS A 156 -6.64 -17.67 -17.59
N ASN A 157 -6.30 -16.40 -17.77
CA ASN A 157 -4.92 -15.94 -17.91
C ASN A 157 -4.26 -15.54 -16.57
N LEU A 158 -4.94 -15.73 -15.43
CA LEU A 158 -4.34 -15.45 -14.11
C LEU A 158 -3.23 -16.46 -13.80
N PRO A 159 -2.01 -16.02 -13.46
CA PRO A 159 -0.93 -16.93 -13.07
C PRO A 159 -1.31 -17.61 -11.75
N HIS A 160 -1.04 -18.91 -11.64
CA HIS A 160 -1.32 -19.67 -10.44
C HIS A 160 -0.19 -20.65 -10.10
N SER A 161 -0.04 -20.97 -8.81
CA SER A 161 0.98 -21.91 -8.31
C SER A 161 0.47 -22.72 -7.13
N ASN A 162 1.15 -23.82 -6.81
CA ASN A 162 0.80 -24.67 -5.66
C ASN A 162 1.30 -24.10 -4.31
N GLU A 163 1.96 -22.94 -4.32
CA GLU A 163 2.36 -22.27 -3.09
C GLU A 163 1.12 -21.73 -2.38
N GLU A 164 1.00 -22.01 -1.08
CA GLU A 164 -0.06 -21.49 -0.22
C GLU A 164 0.12 -19.97 -0.08
N SER A 165 -0.41 -19.21 -1.03
CA SER A 165 -0.68 -17.79 -0.85
C SER A 165 -2.03 -17.64 -0.15
N GLU A 166 -2.04 -16.85 0.93
CA GLU A 166 -3.17 -16.36 1.74
C GLU A 166 -4.55 -16.85 1.27
N TYR A 167 -4.84 -18.13 1.52
CA TYR A 167 -6.20 -18.65 1.43
C TYR A 167 -6.83 -18.48 2.80
N PRO A 168 -8.06 -17.93 2.91
CA PRO A 168 -8.78 -17.97 4.18
C PRO A 168 -8.84 -19.43 4.63
N ASN A 169 -8.37 -19.71 5.84
CA ASN A 169 -8.56 -21.03 6.43
C ASN A 169 -10.05 -21.16 6.75
N ASP A 170 -10.66 -22.26 6.31
CA ASP A 170 -12.07 -22.59 6.59
C ASP A 170 -12.35 -22.81 8.10
N ASN A 171 -11.39 -22.52 8.98
CA ASN A 171 -11.45 -22.68 10.43
C ASN A 171 -11.76 -21.39 11.20
N ASP A 172 -11.90 -20.23 10.53
CA ASP A 172 -12.18 -18.95 11.20
C ASP A 172 -13.69 -18.72 11.51
N ASP A 173 -14.58 -19.67 11.18
CA ASP A 173 -16.03 -19.60 11.40
C ASP A 173 -16.57 -20.71 12.34
N MET A 174 -15.87 -21.02 13.44
CA MET A 174 -16.40 -21.86 14.54
C MET A 174 -16.21 -21.22 15.92
#